data_AF-A0A258TA15-F1
#
_entry.id   AF-A0A258TA15-F1
#
_cell.length_a   1.000
_cell.length_b   1.000
_cell.length_c   1.000
_cell.angle_alpha   90.00
_cell.angle_beta   90.00
_cell.angle_gamma   90.00
#
_symmetry.space_group_name_H-M   'P 1'
#
loop_
_entity.id
_entity.type
_entity.pdbx_description
1 polymer ?
#
loop_
_entity_poly.entity_id
_entity_poly.type
_entity_poly.pdbx_seq_one_letter_code
_entity_poly.pdbx_strand_id
1 'polypeptide(L)'
;PGFQGYRFEPPIPGVQDDWLSILRFDSEENLQAWLNSPERKALLAEAEPFTEEFHARIARSGFDQWFAGGSAKGPPPAVWKQNMIVLMLLYPVVYLFGIAVQNPVLMGWAGLAFPVALFIGNVVSVALLNYLVPWASGRFGWWLSPAAPARGVDLRGAAIIATIYAALLAVFTLSS
;
A
#
# COMPACT_ATOMS: atom_id res chain seq x y z
N PRO A 1 -12.13 22.86 3.40
CA PRO A 1 -10.98 23.10 2.47
C PRO A 1 -10.52 21.78 1.84
N GLY A 2 -9.91 21.81 0.65
CA GLY A 2 -9.33 20.60 0.02
C GLY A 2 -10.32 19.57 -0.52
N PHE A 3 -11.61 19.91 -0.63
CA PHE A 3 -12.64 19.04 -1.17
C PHE A 3 -12.45 18.84 -2.69
N GLN A 4 -12.39 17.59 -3.14
CA GLN A 4 -12.19 17.23 -4.55
C GLN A 4 -13.43 16.63 -5.22
N GLY A 5 -14.44 16.25 -4.44
CA GLY A 5 -15.72 15.76 -4.96
C GLY A 5 -16.40 14.76 -4.04
N TYR A 6 -17.63 14.41 -4.40
CA TYR A 6 -18.44 13.41 -3.70
C TYR A 6 -19.16 12.50 -4.69
N ARG A 7 -19.52 11.30 -4.24
CA ARG A 7 -20.38 10.36 -4.93
C ARG A 7 -21.34 9.72 -3.94
N PHE A 8 -22.59 9.55 -4.36
CA PHE A 8 -23.57 8.74 -3.65
C PHE A 8 -23.86 7.49 -4.46
N GLU A 9 -23.82 6.33 -3.81
CA GLU A 9 -24.17 5.05 -4.41
C GLU A 9 -25.38 4.49 -3.65
N PRO A 10 -26.46 4.13 -4.37
CA PRO A 10 -27.67 3.60 -3.75
C PRO A 10 -27.44 2.19 -3.21
N PRO A 11 -28.31 1.72 -2.29
CA PRO A 11 -28.32 0.32 -1.85
C PRO A 11 -28.43 -0.65 -3.02
N ILE A 12 -27.70 -1.76 -2.93
CA ILE A 12 -27.73 -2.88 -3.87
C ILE A 12 -28.34 -4.09 -3.12
N PRO A 13 -29.57 -4.51 -3.47
CA PRO A 13 -30.26 -5.59 -2.77
C PRO A 13 -29.42 -6.87 -2.66
N GLY A 14 -29.23 -7.36 -1.43
CA GLY A 14 -28.47 -8.59 -1.14
C GLY A 14 -26.94 -8.42 -1.14
N VAL A 15 -26.43 -7.20 -1.30
CA VAL A 15 -24.98 -6.89 -1.24
C VAL A 15 -24.70 -5.75 -0.26
N GLN A 16 -25.47 -4.67 -0.33
CA GLN A 16 -25.33 -3.48 0.51
C GLN A 16 -26.70 -2.83 0.70
N ASP A 17 -27.25 -2.90 1.90
CA ASP A 17 -28.57 -2.31 2.20
C ASP A 17 -28.50 -0.81 2.52
N ASP A 18 -27.29 -0.28 2.69
CA ASP A 18 -27.04 1.12 3.06
C ASP A 18 -26.74 2.02 1.86
N TRP A 19 -27.02 3.31 2.00
CA TRP A 19 -26.51 4.33 1.08
C TRP A 19 -25.02 4.59 1.35
N LEU A 20 -24.20 4.54 0.31
CA LEU A 20 -22.78 4.86 0.43
C LEU A 20 -22.52 6.29 -0.05
N SER A 21 -21.95 7.11 0.84
CA SER A 21 -21.43 8.43 0.49
C SER A 21 -19.90 8.41 0.49
N ILE A 22 -19.30 8.64 -0.68
CA ILE A 22 -17.86 8.70 -0.86
C ILE A 22 -17.47 10.17 -1.02
N LEU A 23 -16.68 10.69 -0.10
CA LEU A 23 -16.11 12.05 -0.20
C LEU A 23 -14.60 11.95 -0.44
N ARG A 24 -14.09 12.80 -1.34
CA ARG A 24 -12.67 12.88 -1.67
C ARG A 24 -12.08 14.22 -1.24
N PHE A 25 -10.91 14.15 -0.63
CA PHE A 25 -10.11 15.31 -0.23
C PHE A 25 -8.70 15.19 -0.79
N ASP A 26 -8.04 16.32 -0.95
CA ASP A 26 -6.65 16.41 -1.43
C ASP A 26 -5.60 15.91 -0.43
N SER A 27 -5.97 15.85 0.85
CA SER A 27 -5.10 15.51 1.97
C SER A 27 -5.89 14.92 3.14
N GLU A 28 -5.22 14.10 3.95
CA GLU A 28 -5.80 13.50 5.15
C GLU A 28 -6.13 14.59 6.19
N GLU A 29 -5.31 15.62 6.31
CA GLU A 29 -5.55 16.74 7.24
C GLU A 29 -6.87 17.46 6.93
N ASN A 30 -7.15 17.71 5.65
CA ASN A 30 -8.40 18.32 5.21
C ASN A 30 -9.60 17.39 5.41
N LEU A 31 -9.43 16.08 5.18
CA LEU A 31 -10.45 15.08 5.51
C LEU A 31 -10.74 15.06 7.02
N GLN A 32 -9.71 15.02 7.87
CA GLN A 32 -9.86 15.03 9.33
C GLN A 32 -10.48 16.33 9.83
N ALA A 33 -10.10 17.48 9.24
CA ALA A 33 -10.73 18.76 9.54
C ALA A 33 -12.24 18.73 9.22
N TRP A 34 -12.62 18.14 8.08
CA TRP A 34 -14.02 17.93 7.72
C TRP A 34 -14.75 16.95 8.65
N LEU A 35 -14.14 15.80 8.95
CA LEU A 35 -14.73 14.79 9.83
C LEU A 35 -15.05 15.34 11.23
N ASN A 36 -14.22 16.26 11.72
CA ASN A 36 -14.35 16.89 13.02
C ASN A 36 -15.10 18.24 12.99
N SER A 37 -15.52 18.71 11.81
CA SER A 37 -16.07 20.05 11.64
C SER A 37 -17.45 20.18 12.30
N PRO A 38 -17.77 21.37 12.86
CA PRO A 38 -19.09 21.63 13.44
C PRO A 38 -20.21 21.54 12.40
N GLU A 39 -19.93 21.88 11.14
CA GLU A 39 -20.87 21.76 10.03
C GLU A 39 -21.28 20.31 9.79
N ARG A 40 -20.30 19.38 9.74
CA ARG A 40 -20.60 17.95 9.60
C ARG A 40 -21.41 17.42 10.79
N LYS A 41 -21.09 17.84 12.01
CA LYS A 41 -21.83 17.44 13.20
C LYS A 41 -23.28 17.94 13.18
N ALA A 42 -23.51 19.16 12.71
CA ALA A 42 -24.85 19.71 12.54
C ALA A 42 -25.66 18.91 11.51
N LEU A 43 -25.05 18.60 10.35
CA LEU A 43 -25.69 17.77 9.32
C LEU A 43 -26.01 16.35 9.81
N LEU A 44 -25.13 15.74 10.60
CA LEU A 44 -25.39 14.43 11.20
C LEU A 44 -26.51 14.49 12.24
N ALA A 45 -26.58 15.54 13.06
CA ALA A 45 -27.65 15.72 14.04
C ALA A 45 -29.02 15.91 13.35
N GLU A 46 -29.06 16.59 12.21
CA GLU A 46 -30.28 16.73 11.40
C GLU A 46 -30.69 15.40 10.74
N ALA A 47 -29.72 14.55 10.38
CA ALA A 47 -29.94 13.26 9.75
C ALA A 47 -30.16 12.09 10.73
N GLU A 48 -29.87 12.28 12.02
CA GLU A 48 -30.03 11.27 13.09
C GLU A 48 -31.42 10.63 13.13
N PRO A 49 -32.54 11.36 12.94
CA PRO A 49 -33.88 10.75 12.91
C PRO A 49 -34.13 9.82 11.71
N PHE A 50 -33.27 9.87 10.69
CA PHE A 50 -33.44 9.16 9.41
C PHE A 50 -32.36 8.10 9.17
N THR A 51 -31.47 7.86 10.13
CA THR A 51 -30.31 6.95 9.98
C THR A 51 -30.24 5.94 11.12
N GLU A 52 -30.26 4.63 10.80
CA GLU A 52 -30.11 3.56 11.80
C GLU A 52 -28.65 3.36 12.21
N GLU A 53 -27.69 3.48 11.28
CA GLU A 53 -26.26 3.36 11.56
C GLU A 53 -25.43 4.18 10.55
N PHE A 54 -24.41 4.91 11.03
CA PHE A 54 -23.51 5.69 10.18
C PHE A 54 -22.06 5.21 10.35
N HIS A 55 -21.49 4.62 9.29
CA HIS A 55 -20.10 4.16 9.27
C HIS A 55 -19.24 4.99 8.32
N ALA A 56 -18.39 5.88 8.85
CA ALA A 56 -17.34 6.51 8.06
C ALA A 56 -16.12 5.60 7.96
N ARG A 57 -15.78 5.15 6.75
CA ARG A 57 -14.52 4.44 6.48
C ARG A 57 -13.69 5.24 5.48
N ILE A 58 -12.42 5.45 5.82
CA ILE A 58 -11.46 6.11 4.95
C ILE A 58 -11.00 5.07 3.91
N ALA A 59 -11.31 5.32 2.63
CA ALA A 59 -10.83 4.50 1.53
C ALA A 59 -9.33 4.69 1.36
N ARG A 60 -8.57 3.76 1.92
CA ARG A 60 -7.10 3.71 1.89
C ARG A 60 -6.63 2.96 0.65
N SER A 61 -5.44 3.29 0.14
CA SER A 61 -4.86 2.68 -1.06
C SER A 61 -4.69 1.16 -0.89
N GLY A 62 -4.70 0.38 -1.97
CA GLY A 62 -4.61 -1.09 -1.90
C GLY A 62 -3.32 -1.61 -1.23
N PHE A 63 -2.28 -0.79 -1.15
CA PHE A 63 -1.02 -1.12 -0.47
C PHE A 63 -0.99 -0.66 0.99
N ASP A 64 -1.91 0.20 1.43
CA ASP A 64 -1.90 0.74 2.79
C ASP A 64 -1.98 -0.35 3.86
N GLN A 65 -2.59 -1.50 3.54
CA GLN A 65 -2.62 -2.65 4.44
C GLN A 65 -1.20 -3.18 4.77
N TRP A 66 -0.27 -3.16 3.82
CA TRP A 66 1.12 -3.59 4.04
C TRP A 66 1.97 -2.53 4.74
N PHE A 67 1.61 -1.25 4.62
CA PHE A 67 2.36 -0.10 5.17
C PHE A 67 1.75 0.46 6.46
N ALA A 68 0.60 -0.05 6.93
CA ALA A 68 -0.13 0.42 8.11
C ALA A 68 0.65 0.37 9.44
N GLY A 69 1.83 -0.26 9.48
CA GLY A 69 2.75 -0.22 10.63
C GLY A 69 3.47 1.13 10.83
N GLY A 70 3.48 2.00 9.82
CA GLY A 70 4.10 3.32 9.87
C GLY A 70 3.14 4.40 10.39
N SER A 71 3.14 4.62 11.71
CA SER A 71 2.54 5.77 12.40
C SER A 71 1.03 5.96 12.20
N ALA A 72 0.23 5.45 13.14
CA ALA A 72 -1.22 5.73 13.28
C ALA A 72 -1.58 7.24 13.49
N LYS A 73 -0.62 8.16 13.36
CA LYS A 73 -0.72 9.59 13.66
C LYS A 73 -0.24 10.52 12.53
N GLY A 74 0.03 10.01 11.33
CA GLY A 74 0.49 10.83 10.19
C GLY A 74 -0.17 10.45 8.86
N PRO A 75 -0.06 11.32 7.83
CA PRO A 75 -0.58 11.02 6.50
C PRO A 75 0.11 9.76 5.93
N PRO A 76 -0.61 8.94 5.14
CA PRO A 76 -0.07 7.72 4.57
C PRO A 76 1.16 8.02 3.68
N PRO A 77 2.17 7.14 3.64
CA PRO A 77 3.35 7.33 2.79
C PRO A 77 2.95 7.51 1.33
N ALA A 78 3.62 8.41 0.61
CA ALA A 78 3.36 8.63 -0.81
C ALA A 78 3.51 7.35 -1.64
N VAL A 79 2.57 7.10 -2.57
CA VAL A 79 2.47 5.86 -3.37
C VAL A 79 3.77 5.51 -4.09
N TRP A 80 4.48 6.50 -4.63
CA TRP A 80 5.76 6.24 -5.32
C TRP A 80 6.84 5.67 -4.39
N LYS A 81 6.86 6.08 -3.12
CA LYS A 81 7.80 5.52 -2.12
C LYS A 81 7.43 4.09 -1.76
N GLN A 82 6.13 3.83 -1.61
CA GLN A 82 5.61 2.48 -1.39
C GLN A 82 6.01 1.54 -2.54
N ASN A 83 5.80 1.97 -3.79
CA ASN A 83 6.19 1.22 -4.98
C ASN A 83 7.69 0.92 -5.02
N MET A 84 8.54 1.86 -4.59
CA MET A 84 9.98 1.64 -4.51
C MET A 84 10.34 0.56 -3.47
N ILE A 85 9.71 0.55 -2.29
CA ILE A 85 9.94 -0.51 -1.30
C ILE A 85 9.47 -1.86 -1.82
N VAL A 86 8.28 -1.92 -2.46
CA VAL A 86 7.75 -3.16 -3.02
C VAL A 86 8.67 -3.72 -4.09
N LEU A 87 9.12 -2.90 -5.05
CA LEU A 87 10.01 -3.35 -6.12
C LEU A 87 11.37 -3.83 -5.56
N MET A 88 11.93 -3.11 -4.58
CA MET A 88 13.18 -3.48 -3.90
C MET A 88 13.12 -4.87 -3.27
N LEU A 89 11.98 -5.24 -2.71
CA LEU A 89 11.80 -6.53 -2.06
C LEU A 89 11.38 -7.63 -3.04
N LEU A 90 10.51 -7.30 -3.99
CA LEU A 90 9.95 -8.27 -4.94
C LEU A 90 11.02 -8.81 -5.88
N TYR A 91 11.84 -7.92 -6.46
CA TYR A 91 12.86 -8.32 -7.44
C TYR A 91 13.81 -9.41 -6.92
N PRO A 92 14.50 -9.26 -5.78
CA PRO A 92 15.39 -10.30 -5.27
C PRO A 92 14.65 -11.56 -4.83
N VAL A 93 13.43 -11.44 -4.29
CA VAL A 93 12.65 -12.62 -3.90
C VAL A 93 12.32 -13.49 -5.12
N VAL A 94 11.82 -12.88 -6.19
CA VAL A 94 11.48 -13.59 -7.44
C VAL A 94 12.74 -14.20 -8.07
N TYR A 95 13.84 -13.45 -8.15
CA TYR A 95 15.09 -13.93 -8.73
C TYR A 95 15.67 -15.11 -7.94
N LEU A 96 15.80 -14.97 -6.62
CA LEU A 96 16.35 -16.01 -5.75
C LEU A 96 15.47 -17.26 -5.73
N PHE A 97 14.14 -17.10 -5.68
CA PHE A 97 13.22 -18.23 -5.80
C PHE A 97 13.38 -18.94 -7.15
N GLY A 98 13.55 -18.16 -8.22
CA GLY A 98 13.82 -18.65 -9.58
C GLY A 98 14.99 -19.64 -9.62
N ILE A 99 16.15 -19.21 -9.13
CA ILE A 99 17.36 -20.03 -9.16
C ILE A 99 17.36 -21.16 -8.13
N ALA A 100 16.79 -20.94 -6.93
CA ALA A 100 16.91 -21.87 -5.81
C ALA A 100 15.81 -22.94 -5.80
N VAL A 101 14.61 -22.63 -6.29
CA VAL A 101 13.43 -23.50 -6.18
C VAL A 101 12.77 -23.73 -7.53
N GLN A 102 12.49 -22.67 -8.29
CA GLN A 102 11.74 -22.80 -9.56
C GLN A 102 12.48 -23.68 -10.56
N ASN A 103 13.76 -23.40 -10.81
CA ASN A 103 14.57 -24.12 -11.80
C ASN A 103 14.89 -25.55 -11.33
N PRO A 104 15.54 -25.78 -10.17
CA PRO A 104 15.95 -27.12 -9.78
C PRO A 104 14.80 -28.01 -9.30
N VAL A 105 13.83 -27.46 -8.55
CA VAL A 105 12.79 -28.26 -7.89
C VAL A 105 11.53 -28.32 -8.74
N LEU A 106 10.94 -27.19 -9.10
CA LEU A 106 9.65 -27.18 -9.79
C LEU A 106 9.76 -27.67 -11.24
N MET A 107 10.71 -27.13 -12.00
CA MET A 107 10.91 -27.51 -13.41
C MET A 107 11.82 -28.74 -13.53
N GLY A 108 12.90 -28.80 -12.75
CA GLY A 108 13.86 -29.92 -12.80
C GLY A 108 13.30 -31.21 -12.22
N TRP A 109 13.04 -31.25 -10.91
CA TRP A 109 12.61 -32.47 -10.22
C TRP A 109 11.13 -32.81 -10.42
N ALA A 110 10.22 -31.83 -10.30
CA ALA A 110 8.79 -32.04 -10.43
C ALA A 110 8.27 -31.97 -11.89
N GLY A 111 9.11 -31.57 -12.85
CA GLY A 111 8.76 -31.54 -14.28
C GLY A 111 7.65 -30.56 -14.65
N LEU A 112 7.39 -29.54 -13.82
CA LEU A 112 6.33 -28.57 -14.09
C LEU A 112 6.68 -27.65 -15.26
N ALA A 113 5.68 -27.30 -16.07
CA ALA A 113 5.85 -26.31 -17.12
C ALA A 113 6.19 -24.92 -16.54
N PHE A 114 6.99 -24.15 -17.26
CA PHE A 114 7.44 -22.81 -16.84
C PHE A 114 6.31 -21.88 -16.35
N PRO A 115 5.15 -21.75 -17.05
CA PRO A 115 4.08 -20.87 -16.58
C PRO A 115 3.51 -21.28 -15.21
N VAL A 116 3.45 -22.57 -14.92
CA VAL A 116 2.98 -23.10 -13.63
C VAL A 116 4.01 -22.82 -12.54
N ALA A 117 5.29 -23.08 -12.81
CA ALA A 117 6.36 -22.81 -11.87
C ALA A 117 6.49 -21.31 -11.56
N LEU A 118 6.35 -20.45 -12.57
CA LEU A 118 6.31 -18.99 -12.43
C LEU A 118 5.12 -18.53 -11.59
N PHE A 119 3.93 -19.10 -11.82
CA PHE A 119 2.74 -18.79 -11.02
C PHE A 119 2.97 -19.14 -9.54
N ILE A 120 3.50 -20.32 -9.24
CA ILE A 120 3.84 -20.74 -7.88
C ILE A 120 4.86 -19.76 -7.26
N GLY A 121 5.90 -19.39 -8.02
CA GLY A 121 6.90 -18.43 -7.55
C GLY A 121 6.30 -17.06 -7.21
N ASN A 122 5.34 -16.58 -8.00
CA ASN A 122 4.62 -15.34 -7.71
C ASN A 122 3.74 -15.45 -6.47
N VAL A 123 3.03 -16.57 -6.28
CA VAL A 123 2.24 -16.81 -5.05
C VAL A 123 3.14 -16.77 -3.82
N VAL A 124 4.28 -17.47 -3.85
CA VAL A 124 5.25 -17.45 -2.75
C VAL A 124 5.81 -16.05 -2.53
N SER A 125 6.14 -15.32 -3.60
CA SER A 125 6.68 -13.97 -3.52
C SER A 125 5.70 -13.01 -2.84
N VAL A 126 4.42 -13.04 -3.22
CA VAL A 126 3.37 -12.22 -2.59
C VAL A 126 3.19 -12.60 -1.12
N ALA A 127 3.20 -13.89 -0.80
CA ALA A 127 3.10 -14.36 0.59
C ALA A 127 4.28 -13.88 1.45
N LEU A 128 5.50 -13.85 0.91
CA LEU A 128 6.68 -13.33 1.59
C LEU A 128 6.61 -11.80 1.77
N LEU A 129 6.12 -11.07 0.77
CA LEU A 129 5.96 -9.62 0.86
C LEU A 129 5.04 -9.18 2.01
N ASN A 130 4.04 -9.99 2.38
CA ASN A 130 3.21 -9.72 3.56
C ASN A 130 4.02 -9.53 4.85
N TYR A 131 5.20 -10.14 4.96
CA TYR A 131 6.10 -10.00 6.11
C TYR A 131 7.24 -9.01 5.84
N LEU A 132 7.81 -9.04 4.63
CA LEU A 132 8.96 -8.21 4.26
C LEU A 132 8.60 -6.73 4.16
N VAL A 133 7.41 -6.39 3.65
CA VAL A 133 7.00 -4.99 3.49
C VAL A 133 6.78 -4.30 4.84
N PRO A 134 6.06 -4.87 5.82
CA PRO A 134 5.98 -4.29 7.16
C PRO A 134 7.35 -4.14 7.83
N TRP A 135 8.24 -5.12 7.66
CA TRP A 135 9.59 -5.06 8.21
C TRP A 135 10.41 -3.91 7.58
N ALA A 136 10.42 -3.81 6.25
CA ALA A 136 11.14 -2.77 5.54
C ALA A 136 10.53 -1.39 5.80
N SER A 137 9.21 -1.29 5.85
CA SER A 137 8.53 -0.02 6.12
C SER A 137 8.87 0.52 7.51
N GLY A 138 8.97 -0.34 8.52
CA GLY A 138 9.50 0.04 9.84
C GLY A 138 10.92 0.60 9.78
N ARG A 139 11.79 0.02 8.94
CA ARG A 139 13.19 0.46 8.79
C ARG A 139 13.34 1.76 7.99
N PHE A 140 12.46 1.98 7.02
CA PHE A 140 12.39 3.16 6.18
C PHE A 140 11.36 4.19 6.68
N GLY A 141 10.87 4.07 7.92
CA GLY A 141 9.87 4.97 8.50
C GLY A 141 10.27 6.44 8.47
N TRP A 142 11.57 6.73 8.63
CA TRP A 142 12.13 8.08 8.54
C TRP A 142 11.96 8.74 7.15
N TRP A 143 11.85 7.93 6.09
CA TRP A 143 11.68 8.39 4.71
C TRP A 143 10.23 8.28 4.24
N LEU A 144 9.52 7.22 4.66
CA LEU A 144 8.13 6.98 4.32
C LEU A 144 7.20 7.99 5.01
N SER A 145 7.47 8.31 6.28
CA SER A 145 6.66 9.21 7.10
C SER A 145 7.56 10.15 7.93
N PRO A 146 8.28 11.09 7.29
CA PRO A 146 9.13 12.05 7.99
C PRO A 146 8.29 13.02 8.84
N ALA A 147 8.84 13.48 9.97
CA ALA A 147 8.17 14.41 10.88
C ALA A 147 7.87 15.79 10.26
N ALA A 148 8.62 16.18 9.21
CA ALA A 148 8.35 17.37 8.41
C ALA A 148 8.64 17.08 6.93
N PRO A 149 7.85 17.62 5.98
CA PRO A 149 8.11 17.47 4.55
C PRO A 149 9.43 18.16 4.20
N ALA A 150 10.44 17.38 3.81
CA ALA A 150 11.74 17.89 3.44
C ALA A 150 12.21 17.22 2.15
N ARG A 151 12.31 17.99 1.06
CA ARG A 151 12.81 17.50 -0.24
C ARG A 151 14.16 16.78 -0.13
N GLY A 152 15.00 17.21 0.81
CA GLY A 152 16.29 16.56 1.08
C GLY A 152 16.17 15.13 1.64
N VAL A 153 15.15 14.85 2.46
CA VAL A 153 14.88 13.50 2.97
C VAL A 153 14.38 12.60 1.85
N ASP A 154 13.51 13.13 0.98
CA ASP A 154 12.99 12.40 -0.17
C ASP A 154 14.08 12.00 -1.15
N LEU A 155 14.96 12.94 -1.51
CA LEU A 155 16.10 12.71 -2.40
C LEU A 155 17.08 11.68 -1.80
N ARG A 156 17.38 11.78 -0.50
CA ARG A 156 18.27 10.83 0.17
C ARG A 156 17.71 9.41 0.18
N GLY A 157 16.44 9.25 0.54
CA GLY A 157 15.81 7.92 0.54
C GLY A 157 15.71 7.34 -0.86
N ALA A 158 15.33 8.14 -1.86
CA ALA A 158 15.29 7.70 -3.25
C ALA A 158 16.68 7.29 -3.76
N ALA A 159 17.73 8.05 -3.44
CA ALA A 159 19.10 7.72 -3.81
C ALA A 159 19.60 6.42 -3.15
N ILE A 160 19.25 6.19 -1.87
CA ILE A 160 19.58 4.94 -1.17
C ILE A 160 18.93 3.75 -1.87
N ILE A 161 17.62 3.82 -2.14
CA ILE A 161 16.91 2.71 -2.82
C ILE A 161 17.45 2.51 -4.24
N ALA A 162 17.73 3.58 -4.99
CA ALA A 162 18.32 3.47 -6.32
C ALA A 162 19.72 2.82 -6.28
N THR A 163 20.52 3.11 -5.25
CA THR A 163 21.81 2.45 -5.02
C THR A 163 21.62 0.96 -4.72
N ILE A 164 20.63 0.61 -3.91
CA ILE A 164 20.28 -0.79 -3.64
C ILE A 164 19.84 -1.50 -4.93
N TYR A 165 19.04 -0.86 -5.79
CA TYR A 165 18.69 -1.43 -7.10
C TYR A 165 19.93 -1.69 -7.96
N ALA A 166 20.82 -0.71 -8.08
CA ALA A 166 22.05 -0.87 -8.85
C ALA A 166 22.92 -2.00 -8.30
N ALA A 167 23.03 -2.12 -6.97
CA ALA A 167 23.75 -3.21 -6.32
C ALA A 167 23.09 -4.57 -6.58
N LEU A 168 21.77 -4.69 -6.43
CA LEU A 168 21.03 -5.93 -6.70
C LEU A 168 21.18 -6.37 -8.16
N LEU A 169 21.04 -5.42 -9.10
CA LEU A 169 21.23 -5.68 -10.52
C LEU A 169 22.65 -6.16 -10.80
N ALA A 170 23.67 -5.43 -10.33
CA ALA A 170 25.06 -5.81 -10.52
C ALA A 170 25.34 -7.22 -9.97
N VAL A 171 24.95 -7.49 -8.72
CA VAL A 171 25.14 -8.80 -8.08
C VAL A 171 24.47 -9.91 -8.88
N PHE A 172 23.20 -9.74 -9.27
CA PHE A 172 22.47 -10.79 -9.97
C PHE A 172 22.91 -11.00 -11.42
N THR A 173 23.37 -9.94 -12.10
CA THR A 173 23.99 -10.08 -13.43
C THR A 173 25.35 -10.77 -13.39
N LEU A 174 26.08 -10.65 -12.28
CA LEU A 174 27.37 -11.33 -12.09
C LEU A 174 27.21 -12.78 -11.63
N SER A 175 26.05 -13.13 -11.05
CA SER A 175 25.75 -14.49 -10.57
C SER A 175 24.99 -15.37 -11.57
N SER A 176 24.47 -14.79 -12.66
CA SER A 176 23.79 -15.49 -13.76
C SER A 176 24.77 -15.98 -14.81
#